data_AF-A0A943ML91-F1
#
_entry.id   AF-A0A943ML91-F1
#
_cell.length_a   1.000
_cell.length_b   1.000
_cell.length_c   1.000
_cell.angle_alpha   90.00
_cell.angle_beta   90.00
_cell.angle_gamma   90.00
#
_symmetry.space_group_name_H-M   'P 1'
#
loop_
_entity.id
_entity.type
_entity.pdbx_description
1 polymer ?
#
loop_
_entity_poly.entity_id
_entity_poly.type
_entity_poly.pdbx_seq_one_letter_code
_entity_poly.pdbx_strand_id
1 'polypeptide(L)'
;MPNITPNVVIGMPSQLFTMARSFKAVANGKIYIGKIDTDPVNPENQIQVCVENEDGSHVPVSQPIIINAAGYPVYNGQVAKFVTVQGHSMAVYDAYGTQQFYFPNVLKYDPDQLRTEIFSDRMLLITPQRYGAKGDGVNDDTAAFIAAANAIGEGGKLYVPTGTYSLTGPVNIPPVNMCGDGQGETVIVFDNTTSPKDGFVFAAPTKYDIEFGLSHLTVKTKGGNGDNAIYTPRGVGLNHLRPKPTFRFLSFCSETANIDSDEFAQKYGWRWAFNCGDSWQFTIERIDAVGCYQIAKSYNEQFLDGFIRTAPEEGIL
;
A
#
# COMPACT_ATOMS: atom_id res chain seq x y z
N MET A 1 -49.91 -8.35 15.69
CA MET A 1 -49.47 -7.54 14.53
C MET A 1 -47.96 -7.67 14.43
N PRO A 2 -47.39 -8.00 13.26
CA PRO A 2 -45.94 -7.99 13.10
C PRO A 2 -45.42 -6.57 13.32
N ASN A 3 -44.38 -6.46 14.15
CA ASN A 3 -43.73 -5.21 14.49
C ASN A 3 -42.92 -4.74 13.28
N ILE A 4 -43.49 -3.85 12.47
CA ILE A 4 -42.77 -3.26 11.33
C ILE A 4 -41.79 -2.25 11.91
N THR A 5 -40.49 -2.49 11.70
CA THR A 5 -39.44 -1.50 11.99
C THR A 5 -39.13 -0.77 10.67
N PRO A 6 -39.79 0.35 10.37
CA PRO A 6 -39.53 1.08 9.13
C PRO A 6 -38.09 1.61 9.15
N ASN A 7 -37.32 1.31 8.12
CA ASN A 7 -35.90 1.65 8.03
C ASN A 7 -35.58 2.69 6.94
N VAL A 8 -36.43 2.84 5.92
CA VAL A 8 -36.19 3.78 4.80
C VAL A 8 -37.51 4.37 4.30
N VAL A 9 -37.55 5.70 4.15
CA VAL A 9 -38.66 6.42 3.51
C VAL A 9 -38.44 6.41 1.99
N ILE A 10 -39.45 6.05 1.20
CA ILE A 10 -39.40 6.12 -0.27
C ILE A 10 -39.77 7.55 -0.70
N GLY A 11 -38.81 8.29 -1.25
CA GLY A 11 -39.01 9.64 -1.78
C GLY A 11 -37.85 10.10 -2.66
N MET A 12 -38.07 11.13 -3.49
CA MET A 12 -36.99 11.83 -4.19
C MET A 12 -36.04 12.44 -3.14
N PRO A 13 -34.70 12.38 -3.30
CA PRO A 13 -33.72 12.74 -2.26
C PRO A 13 -33.70 14.21 -1.81
N SER A 14 -34.65 15.06 -2.23
CA SER A 14 -34.89 16.37 -1.64
C SER A 14 -35.55 16.22 -0.26
N GLN A 15 -34.74 15.86 0.72
CA GLN A 15 -35.21 15.50 2.04
C GLN A 15 -35.73 16.72 2.81
N LEU A 16 -37.01 16.64 3.21
CA LEU A 16 -37.68 17.61 4.06
C LEU A 16 -37.06 17.64 5.46
N PHE A 17 -36.81 18.82 6.02
CA PHE A 17 -36.45 18.95 7.43
C PHE A 17 -37.71 18.89 8.29
N THR A 18 -37.79 17.87 9.16
CA THR A 18 -38.95 17.64 10.03
C THR A 18 -38.61 17.76 11.50
N MET A 19 -39.61 18.03 12.33
CA MET A 19 -39.49 18.05 13.78
C MET A 19 -39.19 16.63 14.28
N ALA A 20 -38.24 16.49 15.19
CA ALA A 20 -37.72 15.20 15.65
C ALA A 20 -38.80 14.28 16.28
N ARG A 21 -39.90 14.86 16.76
CA ARG A 21 -40.96 14.14 17.51
C ARG A 21 -42.32 14.10 16.82
N SER A 22 -42.50 14.75 15.68
CA SER A 22 -43.84 14.85 15.07
C SER A 22 -43.87 14.83 13.54
N PHE A 23 -42.73 14.63 12.86
CA PHE A 23 -42.62 14.61 11.39
C PHE A 23 -43.23 15.84 10.67
N LYS A 24 -43.56 16.91 11.40
CA LYS A 24 -44.03 18.19 10.86
C LYS A 24 -42.83 18.95 10.32
N ALA A 25 -43.01 19.81 9.32
CA ALA A 25 -41.94 20.68 8.86
C ALA A 25 -41.32 21.47 10.04
N VAL A 26 -39.99 21.62 10.05
CA VAL A 26 -39.30 22.57 10.95
C VAL A 26 -39.47 23.98 10.38
N ALA A 27 -40.72 24.44 10.34
CA ALA A 27 -41.09 25.72 9.74
C ALA A 27 -40.34 26.88 10.43
N ASN A 28 -39.73 27.75 9.63
CA ASN A 28 -38.91 28.88 10.10
C ASN A 28 -37.72 28.46 10.99
N GLY A 29 -37.30 27.19 10.88
CA GLY A 29 -36.11 26.69 11.55
C GLY A 29 -34.81 27.17 10.92
N LYS A 30 -33.71 26.77 11.55
CA LYS A 30 -32.34 27.15 11.19
C LYS A 30 -31.47 25.92 11.05
N ILE A 31 -30.63 25.90 10.02
CA ILE A 31 -29.60 24.89 9.81
C ILE A 31 -28.24 25.55 9.95
N TYR A 32 -27.36 24.90 10.72
CA TYR A 32 -25.97 25.27 10.90
C TYR A 32 -25.08 24.13 10.42
N ILE A 33 -24.01 24.47 9.72
CA ILE A 33 -23.06 23.61 9.05
C ILE A 33 -21.65 23.97 9.51
N GLY A 34 -20.90 23.00 10.00
CA GLY A 34 -19.58 23.26 10.57
C GLY A 34 -18.56 22.17 10.32
N LYS A 35 -17.40 22.33 10.94
CA LYS A 35 -16.33 21.34 10.93
C LYS A 35 -16.86 20.05 11.56
N ILE A 36 -16.43 18.91 11.03
CA ILE A 36 -16.75 17.58 11.57
C ILE A 36 -16.39 17.53 13.06
N ASP A 37 -17.24 16.86 13.85
CA ASP A 37 -17.09 16.63 15.30
C ASP A 37 -17.07 17.91 16.17
N THR A 38 -17.52 19.03 15.61
CA THR A 38 -17.65 20.30 16.35
C THR A 38 -19.11 20.78 16.40
N ASP A 39 -19.41 21.74 17.29
CA ASP A 39 -20.71 22.40 17.33
C ASP A 39 -20.77 23.54 16.30
N PRO A 40 -21.58 23.43 15.23
CA PRO A 40 -21.65 24.43 14.16
C PRO A 40 -22.41 25.71 14.56
N VAL A 41 -23.01 25.77 15.74
CA VAL A 41 -23.63 27.01 16.24
C VAL A 41 -22.57 28.05 16.61
N ASN A 42 -21.38 27.61 17.04
CA ASN A 42 -20.24 28.50 17.24
C ASN A 42 -19.71 28.99 15.86
N PRO A 43 -19.66 30.32 15.60
CA PRO A 43 -19.16 30.86 14.34
C PRO A 43 -17.75 30.38 13.94
N GLU A 44 -16.86 30.11 14.90
CA GLU A 44 -15.50 29.62 14.62
C GLU A 44 -15.46 28.19 14.03
N ASN A 45 -16.53 27.44 14.26
CA ASN A 45 -16.71 26.08 13.77
C ASN A 45 -17.44 26.04 12.43
N GLN A 46 -18.07 27.14 12.01
CA GLN A 46 -18.81 27.18 10.76
C GLN A 46 -17.89 27.09 9.55
N ILE A 47 -18.34 26.36 8.53
CA ILE A 47 -17.65 26.26 7.24
C ILE A 47 -18.44 27.03 6.17
N GLN A 48 -17.79 27.34 5.05
CA GLN A 48 -18.47 28.01 3.95
C GLN A 48 -19.51 27.08 3.30
N VAL A 49 -20.73 27.59 3.14
CA VAL A 49 -21.81 26.94 2.38
C VAL A 49 -22.07 27.76 1.11
N CYS A 50 -22.37 27.08 0.00
CA CYS A 50 -22.75 27.72 -1.25
C CYS A 50 -24.13 27.26 -1.71
N VAL A 51 -24.85 28.13 -2.42
CA VAL A 51 -26.02 27.74 -3.22
C VAL A 51 -25.54 27.37 -4.63
N GLU A 52 -25.97 26.21 -5.12
CA GLU A 52 -25.75 25.78 -6.50
C GLU A 52 -26.95 26.22 -7.36
N ASN A 53 -26.68 27.03 -8.37
CA ASN A 53 -27.68 27.50 -9.34
C ASN A 53 -27.92 26.45 -10.44
N GLU A 54 -28.97 26.65 -11.23
CA GLU A 54 -29.33 25.73 -12.34
C GLU A 54 -28.25 25.65 -13.43
N ASP A 55 -27.40 26.68 -13.56
CA ASP A 55 -26.26 26.71 -14.47
C ASP A 55 -24.99 26.04 -13.90
N GLY A 56 -25.07 25.48 -12.68
CA GLY A 56 -23.96 24.86 -11.95
C GLY A 56 -23.00 25.83 -11.27
N SER A 57 -23.25 27.14 -11.34
CA SER A 57 -22.47 28.14 -10.60
C SER A 57 -22.76 28.08 -9.09
N HIS A 58 -21.78 28.50 -8.29
CA HIS A 58 -21.85 28.44 -6.83
C HIS A 58 -21.80 29.84 -6.23
N VAL A 59 -22.78 30.19 -5.40
CA VAL A 59 -22.85 31.48 -4.70
C VAL A 59 -22.66 31.26 -3.19
N PRO A 60 -21.61 31.83 -2.58
CA PRO A 60 -21.40 31.76 -1.13
C PRO A 60 -22.58 32.38 -0.38
N VAL A 61 -23.05 31.70 0.68
CA VAL A 61 -24.14 32.17 1.54
C VAL A 61 -23.71 32.20 3.00
N SER A 62 -24.34 33.10 3.76
CA SER A 62 -24.15 33.17 5.21
C SER A 62 -25.03 32.13 5.92
N GLN A 63 -24.57 31.72 7.10
CA GLN A 63 -25.30 30.86 8.00
C GLN A 63 -25.97 31.72 9.11
N PRO A 64 -27.11 31.29 9.68
CA PRO A 64 -27.81 30.02 9.45
C PRO A 64 -28.60 29.99 8.13
N ILE A 65 -28.77 28.79 7.59
CA ILE A 65 -29.67 28.55 6.45
C ILE A 65 -31.11 28.45 7.00
N ILE A 66 -32.05 29.16 6.38
CA ILE A 66 -33.43 29.23 6.84
C ILE A 66 -34.26 28.11 6.22
N ILE A 67 -35.17 27.54 7.00
CA ILE A 67 -36.15 26.54 6.55
C ILE A 67 -37.51 27.23 6.35
N ASN A 68 -38.14 27.07 5.20
CA ASN A 68 -39.47 27.64 4.95
C ASN A 68 -40.60 26.87 5.67
N ALA A 69 -41.83 27.38 5.58
CA ALA A 69 -43.00 26.75 6.20
C ALA A 69 -43.27 25.31 5.72
N ALA A 70 -42.80 24.94 4.53
CA ALA A 70 -42.92 23.60 3.98
C ALA A 70 -41.80 22.66 4.46
N GLY A 71 -40.74 23.14 5.12
CA GLY A 71 -39.64 22.30 5.61
C GLY A 71 -38.45 22.20 4.66
N TYR A 72 -38.36 23.08 3.66
CA TYR A 72 -37.24 23.14 2.72
C TYR A 72 -36.25 24.26 3.07
N PRO A 73 -34.95 24.03 2.90
CA PRO A 73 -33.96 25.10 3.01
C PRO A 73 -34.17 26.11 1.88
N VAL A 74 -34.11 27.40 2.22
CA VAL A 74 -34.37 28.49 1.28
C VAL A 74 -33.26 29.52 1.26
N TYR A 75 -33.04 30.08 0.06
CA TYR A 75 -32.22 31.26 -0.17
C TYR A 75 -33.09 32.34 -0.80
N ASN A 76 -33.12 33.54 -0.22
CA ASN A 76 -34.02 34.63 -0.63
C ASN A 76 -35.51 34.23 -0.73
N GLY A 77 -35.94 33.30 0.12
CA GLY A 77 -37.33 32.80 0.16
C GLY A 77 -37.69 31.72 -0.87
N GLN A 78 -36.78 31.39 -1.80
CA GLN A 78 -36.96 30.30 -2.76
C GLN A 78 -36.22 29.05 -2.30
N VAL A 79 -36.76 27.88 -2.62
CA VAL A 79 -36.09 26.59 -2.35
C VAL A 79 -34.81 26.53 -3.17
N ALA A 80 -33.70 26.25 -2.51
CA ALA A 80 -32.37 26.25 -3.12
C ALA A 80 -31.58 25.01 -2.73
N LYS A 81 -30.63 24.62 -3.59
CA LYS A 81 -29.68 23.53 -3.33
C LYS A 81 -28.45 24.10 -2.63
N PHE A 82 -28.20 23.67 -1.40
CA PHE A 82 -27.04 24.05 -0.62
C PHE A 82 -25.98 22.95 -0.67
N VAL A 83 -24.73 23.34 -0.92
CA VAL A 83 -23.61 22.42 -1.07
C VAL A 83 -22.40 22.90 -0.28
N THR A 84 -21.57 21.94 0.14
CA THR A 84 -20.27 22.16 0.78
C THR A 84 -19.20 21.43 -0.02
N VAL A 85 -17.96 21.93 0.06
CA VAL A 85 -16.81 21.33 -0.63
C VAL A 85 -16.12 20.20 0.16
N GLN A 86 -16.47 20.04 1.44
CA GLN A 86 -15.89 19.07 2.37
C GLN A 86 -16.99 18.47 3.26
N GLY A 87 -16.70 17.34 3.92
CA GLY A 87 -17.57 16.78 4.95
C GLY A 87 -17.82 17.76 6.10
N HIS A 88 -18.98 17.65 6.76
CA HIS A 88 -19.42 18.62 7.75
C HIS A 88 -20.26 18.03 8.88
N SER A 89 -20.27 18.73 10.01
CA SER A 89 -21.28 18.60 11.05
C SER A 89 -22.52 19.41 10.70
N MET A 90 -23.68 19.02 11.21
CA MET A 90 -24.95 19.72 10.99
C MET A 90 -25.78 19.78 12.28
N ALA A 91 -26.29 20.97 12.60
CA ALA A 91 -27.29 21.16 13.66
C ALA A 91 -28.55 21.81 13.08
N VAL A 92 -29.71 21.29 13.46
CA VAL A 92 -31.03 21.78 13.01
C VAL A 92 -31.82 22.23 14.22
N TYR A 93 -32.27 23.49 14.19
CA TYR A 93 -33.06 24.13 15.24
C TYR A 93 -34.42 24.53 14.70
N ASP A 94 -35.44 24.48 15.55
CA ASP A 94 -36.76 25.04 15.23
C ASP A 94 -36.81 26.57 15.40
N ALA A 95 -37.95 27.16 15.05
CA ALA A 95 -38.19 28.60 15.16
C ALA A 95 -38.08 29.14 16.59
N TYR A 96 -38.24 28.29 17.60
CA TYR A 96 -38.15 28.63 19.02
C TYR A 96 -36.74 28.43 19.59
N GLY A 97 -35.78 28.01 18.77
CA GLY A 97 -34.40 27.77 19.18
C GLY A 97 -34.20 26.44 19.90
N THR A 98 -35.15 25.51 19.82
CA THR A 98 -34.94 24.15 20.34
C THR A 98 -34.25 23.29 19.29
N GLN A 99 -33.19 22.59 19.68
CA GLN A 99 -32.46 21.67 18.80
C GLN A 99 -33.32 20.45 18.46
N GLN A 100 -33.54 20.23 17.16
CA GLN A 100 -34.26 19.07 16.64
C GLN A 100 -33.28 17.94 16.32
N PHE A 101 -32.17 18.25 15.64
CA PHE A 101 -31.16 17.26 15.29
C PHE A 101 -29.73 17.78 15.46
N TYR A 102 -28.83 16.85 15.75
CA TYR A 102 -27.39 17.04 15.69
C TYR A 102 -26.76 15.86 14.95
N PHE A 103 -25.90 16.18 13.99
CA PHE A 103 -25.05 15.23 13.31
C PHE A 103 -23.60 15.69 13.47
N PRO A 104 -22.77 15.01 14.29
CA PRO A 104 -21.36 15.37 14.41
C PRO A 104 -20.61 15.17 13.08
N ASN A 105 -21.05 14.21 12.27
CA ASN A 105 -20.61 14.00 10.88
C ASN A 105 -21.80 13.49 10.06
N VAL A 106 -22.27 14.27 9.08
CA VAL A 106 -23.44 13.91 8.25
C VAL A 106 -23.18 12.68 7.38
N LEU A 107 -21.97 12.54 6.83
CA LEU A 107 -21.63 11.43 5.94
C LEU A 107 -21.22 10.17 6.69
N LYS A 108 -20.92 10.26 8.01
CA LYS A 108 -20.25 9.25 8.86
C LYS A 108 -18.87 8.78 8.35
N TYR A 109 -18.66 8.75 7.04
CA TYR A 109 -17.44 8.44 6.31
C TYR A 109 -17.29 9.44 5.16
N ASP A 110 -16.25 10.27 5.21
CA ASP A 110 -15.89 11.14 4.09
C ASP A 110 -15.07 10.31 3.07
N PRO A 111 -15.44 10.24 1.78
CA PRO A 111 -14.62 9.55 0.78
C PRO A 111 -13.18 10.08 0.69
N ASP A 112 -12.91 11.33 1.09
CA ASP A 112 -11.54 11.85 1.18
C ASP A 112 -10.78 11.34 2.42
N GLN A 113 -11.48 10.89 3.48
CA GLN A 113 -10.85 10.16 4.58
C GLN A 113 -10.39 8.77 4.14
N LEU A 114 -11.13 8.07 3.26
CA LEU A 114 -10.64 6.81 2.71
C LEU A 114 -9.33 7.01 1.93
N ARG A 115 -9.22 8.08 1.11
CA ARG A 115 -7.95 8.44 0.47
C ARG A 115 -6.88 8.73 1.51
N THR A 116 -7.18 9.53 2.52
CA THR A 116 -6.22 9.89 3.58
C THR A 116 -5.77 8.68 4.38
N GLU A 117 -6.66 7.73 4.69
CA GLU A 117 -6.36 6.48 5.37
C GLU A 117 -5.51 5.55 4.49
N ILE A 118 -5.86 5.39 3.21
CA ILE A 118 -5.06 4.63 2.22
C ILE A 118 -3.67 5.25 2.03
N PHE A 119 -3.55 6.58 2.00
CA PHE A 119 -2.27 7.28 1.90
C PHE A 119 -1.50 7.32 3.23
N SER A 120 -2.17 7.26 4.38
CA SER A 120 -1.53 7.13 5.70
C SER A 120 -0.95 5.73 5.91
N ASP A 121 -1.58 4.69 5.34
CA ASP A 121 -1.07 3.33 5.35
C ASP A 121 0.19 3.21 4.46
N ARG A 122 0.27 4.00 3.38
CA ARG A 122 1.52 4.25 2.63
C ARG A 122 2.57 5.03 3.41
N MET A 123 2.18 5.77 4.46
CA MET A 123 3.10 6.44 5.37
C MET A 123 3.58 5.54 6.52
N LEU A 124 3.01 4.34 6.69
CA LEU A 124 3.42 3.31 7.66
C LEU A 124 4.31 2.23 7.06
N LEU A 125 4.41 2.17 5.73
CA LEU A 125 5.34 1.30 5.02
C LEU A 125 6.78 1.79 5.25
N ILE A 126 7.54 1.01 6.00
CA ILE A 126 9.00 1.12 6.03
C ILE A 126 9.50 0.71 4.64
N THR A 127 10.22 1.61 3.97
CA THR A 127 10.84 1.37 2.67
C THR A 127 12.34 1.70 2.71
N PRO A 128 13.17 1.12 1.83
CA PRO A 128 14.58 1.48 1.74
C PRO A 128 14.83 2.97 1.50
N GLN A 129 13.94 3.67 0.78
CA GLN A 129 14.08 5.11 0.50
C GLN A 129 14.08 5.97 1.77
N ARG A 130 13.34 5.56 2.81
CA ARG A 130 13.35 6.25 4.11
C ARG A 130 14.72 6.20 4.79
N TYR A 131 15.56 5.25 4.39
CA TYR A 131 16.93 5.07 4.87
C TYR A 131 17.98 5.51 3.86
N GLY A 132 17.57 6.24 2.82
CA GLY A 132 18.47 6.85 1.84
C GLY A 132 18.69 6.06 0.55
N ALA A 133 17.93 4.97 0.32
CA ALA A 133 17.98 4.30 -0.98
C ALA A 133 17.44 5.22 -2.08
N LYS A 134 18.07 5.21 -3.25
CA LYS A 134 17.66 5.98 -4.42
C LYS A 134 16.90 5.14 -5.43
N GLY A 135 17.29 3.88 -5.64
CA GLY A 135 16.66 3.03 -6.65
C GLY A 135 16.91 3.50 -8.09
N ASP A 136 18.06 4.13 -8.35
CA ASP A 136 18.45 4.68 -9.66
C ASP A 136 19.38 3.77 -10.48
N GLY A 137 19.78 2.61 -9.92
CA GLY A 137 20.66 1.62 -10.54
C GLY A 137 22.14 2.00 -10.55
N VAL A 138 22.50 3.14 -9.97
CA VAL A 138 23.87 3.68 -9.97
C VAL A 138 24.40 3.82 -8.56
N ASN A 139 23.62 4.41 -7.66
CA ASN A 139 24.00 4.61 -6.29
C ASN A 139 23.90 3.30 -5.49
N ASP A 140 24.83 3.12 -4.55
CA ASP A 140 24.81 1.96 -3.67
C ASP A 140 23.71 2.09 -2.61
N ASP A 141 22.69 1.25 -2.73
CA ASP A 141 21.53 1.22 -1.86
C ASP A 141 21.69 0.20 -0.70
N THR A 142 22.82 -0.50 -0.60
CA THR A 142 23.03 -1.61 0.35
C THR A 142 22.73 -1.22 1.80
N ALA A 143 23.29 -0.11 2.27
CA ALA A 143 23.12 0.32 3.66
C ALA A 143 21.65 0.62 4.00
N ALA A 144 20.92 1.19 3.04
CA ALA A 144 19.52 1.55 3.22
C ALA A 144 18.61 0.32 3.29
N PHE A 145 18.88 -0.72 2.48
CA PHE A 145 18.15 -2.00 2.56
C PHE A 145 18.34 -2.69 3.90
N ILE A 146 19.59 -2.78 4.37
CA ILE A 146 19.91 -3.40 5.66
C ILE A 146 19.27 -2.62 6.80
N ALA A 147 19.33 -1.28 6.78
CA ALA A 147 18.72 -0.44 7.80
C ALA A 147 17.19 -0.59 7.83
N ALA A 148 16.53 -0.59 6.66
CA ALA A 148 15.09 -0.77 6.57
C ALA A 148 14.65 -2.15 7.10
N ALA A 149 15.35 -3.22 6.72
CA ALA A 149 15.05 -4.57 7.20
C ALA A 149 15.26 -4.70 8.72
N ASN A 150 16.34 -4.13 9.26
CA ASN A 150 16.63 -4.13 10.69
C ASN A 150 15.61 -3.33 11.51
N ALA A 151 15.13 -2.20 10.99
CA ALA A 151 14.13 -1.39 11.67
C ALA A 151 12.77 -2.11 11.81
N ILE A 152 12.46 -3.00 10.87
CA ILE A 152 11.26 -3.83 10.91
C ILE A 152 11.44 -5.03 11.86
N GLY A 153 12.56 -5.76 11.70
CA GLY A 153 12.85 -6.97 12.47
C GLY A 153 12.04 -8.21 12.03
N GLU A 154 12.19 -9.30 12.77
CA GLU A 154 11.66 -10.63 12.37
C GLU A 154 10.13 -10.67 12.17
N GLY A 155 9.70 -11.18 11.02
CA GLY A 155 8.31 -11.39 10.62
C GLY A 155 7.61 -10.15 10.06
N GLY A 156 8.23 -8.97 10.14
CA GLY A 156 7.60 -7.75 9.63
C GLY A 156 7.68 -7.61 8.10
N LYS A 157 6.97 -6.61 7.56
CA LYS A 157 6.82 -6.41 6.11
C LYS A 157 7.62 -5.20 5.64
N LEU A 158 8.52 -5.43 4.69
CA LEU A 158 9.34 -4.41 4.03
C LEU A 158 8.80 -4.19 2.63
N TYR A 159 8.29 -3.00 2.35
CA TYR A 159 7.89 -2.65 1.00
C TYR A 159 9.03 -1.96 0.27
N VAL A 160 9.29 -2.42 -0.95
CA VAL A 160 10.32 -1.90 -1.83
C VAL A 160 9.63 -1.36 -3.06
N PRO A 161 9.51 -0.03 -3.20
CA PRO A 161 8.88 0.57 -4.38
C PRO A 161 9.59 0.19 -5.69
N THR A 162 8.91 0.41 -6.81
CA THR A 162 9.50 0.35 -8.15
C THR A 162 10.81 1.15 -8.23
N GLY A 163 11.79 0.61 -8.94
CA GLY A 163 13.13 1.15 -9.00
C GLY A 163 14.19 0.07 -9.23
N THR A 164 15.38 0.50 -9.62
CA THR A 164 16.56 -0.38 -9.77
C THR A 164 17.53 -0.10 -8.64
N TYR A 165 17.74 -1.04 -7.73
CA TYR A 165 18.57 -0.82 -6.55
C TYR A 165 19.89 -1.55 -6.72
N SER A 166 21.00 -0.82 -6.73
CA SER A 166 22.34 -1.40 -6.85
C SER A 166 22.89 -1.71 -5.46
N LEU A 167 23.08 -2.99 -5.14
CA LEU A 167 23.60 -3.46 -3.87
C LEU A 167 25.04 -3.95 -4.09
N THR A 168 26.01 -3.18 -3.61
CA THR A 168 27.43 -3.52 -3.76
C THR A 168 28.01 -4.27 -2.56
N GLY A 169 27.32 -4.31 -1.42
CA GLY A 169 27.74 -5.04 -0.22
C GLY A 169 26.93 -6.31 0.05
N PRO A 170 27.35 -7.15 1.01
CA PRO A 170 26.58 -8.33 1.43
C PRO A 170 25.27 -7.91 2.12
N VAL A 171 24.15 -8.55 1.77
CA VAL A 171 22.83 -8.23 2.29
C VAL A 171 22.40 -9.25 3.34
N ASN A 172 22.98 -9.11 4.53
CA ASN A 172 22.61 -9.89 5.71
C ASN A 172 21.44 -9.20 6.44
N ILE A 173 20.26 -9.81 6.41
CA ILE A 173 19.03 -9.19 6.91
C ILE A 173 18.26 -10.11 7.87
N PRO A 174 17.47 -9.56 8.82
CA PRO A 174 16.56 -10.37 9.60
C PRO A 174 15.51 -11.05 8.70
N PRO A 175 14.84 -12.13 9.18
CA PRO A 175 13.76 -12.79 8.47
C PRO A 175 12.54 -11.86 8.33
N VAL A 176 12.55 -11.01 7.29
CA VAL A 176 11.48 -10.08 6.92
C VAL A 176 10.73 -10.57 5.68
N ASN A 177 9.50 -10.09 5.50
CA ASN A 177 8.71 -10.26 4.29
C ASN A 177 8.92 -9.06 3.37
N MET A 178 9.76 -9.19 2.36
CA MET A 178 9.99 -8.14 1.38
C MET A 178 9.00 -8.24 0.22
N CYS A 179 8.34 -7.14 -0.14
CA CYS A 179 7.43 -7.07 -1.26
C CYS A 179 7.82 -5.91 -2.18
N GLY A 180 8.06 -6.21 -3.46
CA GLY A 180 8.19 -5.21 -4.50
C GLY A 180 6.85 -4.81 -5.11
N ASP A 181 6.90 -3.92 -6.10
CA ASP A 181 5.75 -3.53 -6.94
C ASP A 181 5.48 -4.52 -8.10
N GLY A 182 6.40 -5.44 -8.39
CA GLY A 182 6.27 -6.39 -9.49
C GLY A 182 7.62 -6.92 -10.02
N GLN A 183 7.58 -8.08 -10.68
CA GLN A 183 8.70 -8.60 -11.47
C GLN A 183 9.01 -7.60 -12.60
N GLY A 184 10.27 -7.19 -12.73
CA GLY A 184 10.72 -6.20 -13.72
C GLY A 184 10.55 -4.74 -13.28
N GLU A 185 9.59 -4.45 -12.39
CA GLU A 185 9.37 -3.11 -11.83
C GLU A 185 10.31 -2.82 -10.65
N THR A 186 10.38 -3.74 -9.69
CA THR A 186 11.32 -3.67 -8.57
C THR A 186 12.50 -4.58 -8.86
N VAL A 187 13.64 -3.99 -9.20
CA VAL A 187 14.84 -4.75 -9.60
C VAL A 187 15.95 -4.54 -8.57
N ILE A 188 16.37 -5.63 -7.93
CA ILE A 188 17.50 -5.65 -7.00
C ILE A 188 18.71 -6.19 -7.74
N VAL A 189 19.73 -5.35 -7.93
CA VAL A 189 20.96 -5.71 -8.63
C VAL A 189 22.06 -5.94 -7.60
N PHE A 190 22.51 -7.19 -7.46
CA PHE A 190 23.73 -7.52 -6.73
C PHE A 190 24.94 -7.25 -7.62
N ASP A 191 25.62 -6.13 -7.37
CA ASP A 191 26.80 -5.71 -8.14
C ASP A 191 28.06 -6.43 -7.62
N ASN A 192 28.43 -7.47 -8.35
CA ASN A 192 29.55 -8.35 -8.10
C ASN A 192 30.79 -8.00 -8.96
N THR A 193 30.81 -6.84 -9.62
CA THR A 193 31.93 -6.41 -10.50
C THR A 193 33.29 -6.36 -9.78
N THR A 194 33.28 -6.08 -8.48
CA THR A 194 34.48 -5.96 -7.66
C THR A 194 34.82 -7.24 -6.89
N SER A 195 33.82 -8.04 -6.54
CA SER A 195 33.99 -9.27 -5.78
C SER A 195 32.72 -10.14 -5.88
N PRO A 196 32.86 -11.47 -6.04
CA PRO A 196 31.79 -12.45 -5.87
C PRO A 196 31.04 -12.30 -4.55
N LYS A 197 29.71 -12.13 -4.60
CA LYS A 197 28.86 -12.07 -3.40
C LYS A 197 27.57 -12.83 -3.61
N ASP A 198 27.05 -13.34 -2.50
CA ASP A 198 25.70 -13.86 -2.41
C ASP A 198 24.67 -12.74 -2.50
N GLY A 199 23.44 -13.14 -2.83
CA GLY A 199 22.27 -12.27 -2.83
C GLY A 199 21.75 -12.04 -1.41
N PHE A 200 20.46 -12.29 -1.20
CA PHE A 200 19.82 -12.13 0.11
C PHE A 200 20.22 -13.24 1.08
N VAL A 201 20.79 -12.87 2.22
CA VAL A 201 21.17 -13.80 3.29
C VAL A 201 20.31 -13.51 4.52
N PHE A 202 19.33 -14.38 4.78
CA PHE A 202 18.46 -14.25 5.95
C PHE A 202 19.14 -14.79 7.22
N ALA A 203 19.08 -14.03 8.30
CA ALA A 203 19.51 -14.45 9.62
C ALA A 203 18.56 -15.51 10.21
N ALA A 204 19.08 -16.32 11.14
CA ALA A 204 18.31 -17.29 11.92
C ALA A 204 17.18 -16.58 12.69
N PRO A 205 15.91 -16.98 12.48
CA PRO A 205 14.82 -16.48 13.32
C PRO A 205 15.06 -16.88 14.77
N THR A 206 14.68 -16.00 15.68
CA THR A 206 14.74 -16.22 17.13
C THR A 206 13.35 -16.42 17.73
N LYS A 207 12.30 -16.18 16.95
CA LYS A 207 10.89 -16.33 17.34
C LYS A 207 10.22 -17.54 16.68
N TYR A 208 9.12 -18.00 17.28
CA TYR A 208 8.30 -19.09 16.75
C TYR A 208 7.43 -18.64 15.57
N ASP A 209 7.22 -19.54 14.63
CA ASP A 209 6.25 -19.43 13.53
C ASP A 209 6.45 -18.18 12.64
N ILE A 210 7.71 -17.78 12.43
CA ILE A 210 8.05 -16.62 11.59
C ILE A 210 7.94 -16.98 10.10
N GLU A 211 7.05 -16.27 9.40
CA GLU A 211 7.01 -16.19 7.95
C GLU A 211 7.93 -15.07 7.48
N PHE A 212 8.74 -15.34 6.45
CA PHE A 212 9.67 -14.39 5.84
C PHE A 212 9.98 -14.79 4.41
N GLY A 213 10.54 -13.88 3.63
CA GLY A 213 10.96 -14.17 2.27
C GLY A 213 10.71 -12.98 1.36
N LEU A 214 10.59 -13.26 0.06
CA LEU A 214 10.54 -12.23 -0.98
C LEU A 214 9.32 -12.43 -1.87
N SER A 215 8.72 -11.33 -2.31
CA SER A 215 7.66 -11.36 -3.31
C SER A 215 7.65 -10.18 -4.27
N HIS A 216 7.14 -10.40 -5.49
CA HIS A 216 6.88 -9.36 -6.50
C HIS A 216 8.11 -8.51 -6.85
N LEU A 217 9.26 -9.15 -7.11
CA LEU A 217 10.50 -8.45 -7.45
C LEU A 217 11.42 -9.28 -8.34
N THR A 218 12.40 -8.61 -8.95
CA THR A 218 13.49 -9.23 -9.70
C THR A 218 14.79 -9.18 -8.91
N VAL A 219 15.46 -10.33 -8.80
CA VAL A 219 16.81 -10.46 -8.26
C VAL A 219 17.79 -10.67 -9.40
N LYS A 220 18.68 -9.70 -9.60
CA LYS A 220 19.63 -9.63 -10.72
C LYS A 220 21.05 -9.67 -10.22
N THR A 221 21.93 -10.41 -10.89
CA THR A 221 23.39 -10.33 -10.64
C THR A 221 24.11 -9.60 -11.77
N LYS A 222 25.19 -8.90 -11.43
CA LYS A 222 26.02 -8.12 -12.37
C LYS A 222 27.50 -8.35 -12.10
N GLY A 223 28.27 -8.62 -13.15
CA GLY A 223 29.74 -8.54 -13.11
C GLY A 223 30.46 -9.61 -12.29
N GLY A 224 29.77 -10.67 -11.84
CA GLY A 224 30.37 -11.77 -11.10
C GLY A 224 29.33 -12.79 -10.63
N ASN A 225 29.82 -13.94 -10.15
CA ASN A 225 28.97 -15.02 -9.65
C ASN A 225 28.94 -15.04 -8.13
N GLY A 226 27.80 -15.42 -7.54
CA GLY A 226 27.69 -15.74 -6.11
C GLY A 226 27.42 -17.24 -5.89
N ASP A 227 27.43 -17.70 -4.64
CA ASP A 227 27.01 -19.07 -4.33
C ASP A 227 25.48 -19.14 -4.21
N ASN A 228 24.85 -18.17 -3.54
CA ASN A 228 23.42 -18.18 -3.22
C ASN A 228 22.74 -16.90 -3.69
N ALA A 229 21.65 -16.98 -4.48
CA ALA A 229 20.81 -15.79 -4.72
C ALA A 229 19.95 -15.50 -3.49
N ILE A 230 19.43 -16.56 -2.87
CA ILE A 230 18.72 -16.51 -1.60
C ILE A 230 19.27 -17.62 -0.70
N TYR A 231 19.68 -17.24 0.51
CA TYR A 231 20.07 -18.16 1.56
C TYR A 231 19.11 -18.05 2.75
N THR A 232 18.60 -19.19 3.21
CA THR A 232 17.92 -19.31 4.50
C THR A 232 18.74 -20.18 5.46
N PRO A 233 18.74 -19.85 6.77
CA PRO A 233 19.67 -20.41 7.73
C PRO A 233 19.37 -21.87 8.10
N ARG A 234 20.41 -22.64 8.39
CA ARG A 234 20.35 -24.02 8.94
C ARG A 234 20.96 -24.07 10.33
N GLY A 235 20.45 -24.89 11.25
CA GLY A 235 20.98 -24.97 12.60
C GLY A 235 20.16 -25.85 13.58
N VAL A 236 20.87 -26.42 14.56
CA VAL A 236 20.26 -27.25 15.61
C VAL A 236 19.23 -26.44 16.39
N GLY A 237 17.96 -26.85 16.34
CA GLY A 237 16.85 -26.20 17.03
C GLY A 237 16.00 -25.26 16.17
N LEU A 238 16.42 -24.90 14.96
CA LEU A 238 15.60 -24.05 14.07
C LEU A 238 14.29 -24.72 13.67
N ASN A 239 14.29 -26.05 13.48
CA ASN A 239 13.07 -26.82 13.19
C ASN A 239 12.00 -26.67 14.30
N HIS A 240 12.38 -26.40 15.55
CA HIS A 240 11.44 -26.16 16.64
C HIS A 240 10.78 -24.78 16.55
N LEU A 241 11.49 -23.78 16.05
CA LEU A 241 10.97 -22.42 15.85
C LEU A 241 10.03 -22.31 14.65
N ARG A 242 9.91 -23.36 13.84
CA ARG A 242 9.01 -23.43 12.68
C ARG A 242 9.12 -22.25 11.70
N PRO A 243 10.33 -21.94 11.18
CA PRO A 243 10.47 -20.96 10.11
C PRO A 243 9.64 -21.35 8.90
N LYS A 244 9.01 -20.34 8.28
CA LYS A 244 8.16 -20.47 7.09
C LYS A 244 8.65 -19.54 5.98
N PRO A 245 9.80 -19.82 5.35
CA PRO A 245 10.23 -19.13 4.14
C PRO A 245 9.18 -19.20 3.02
N THR A 246 8.81 -18.05 2.45
CA THR A 246 7.89 -17.93 1.32
C THR A 246 8.47 -17.07 0.21
N PHE A 247 8.51 -17.63 -0.99
CA PHE A 247 9.08 -16.99 -2.19
C PHE A 247 8.06 -17.05 -3.31
N ARG A 248 7.57 -15.89 -3.74
CA ARG A 248 6.43 -15.82 -4.68
C ARG A 248 6.63 -14.73 -5.72
N PHE A 249 6.30 -14.96 -6.99
CA PHE A 249 6.37 -13.91 -8.01
C PHE A 249 7.77 -13.28 -8.09
N LEU A 250 8.80 -14.12 -8.22
CA LEU A 250 10.18 -13.67 -8.30
C LEU A 250 10.76 -13.98 -9.67
N SER A 251 11.50 -13.01 -10.21
CA SER A 251 12.35 -13.23 -11.37
C SER A 251 13.82 -13.26 -10.95
N PHE A 252 14.57 -14.28 -11.34
CA PHE A 252 16.01 -14.30 -11.25
C PHE A 252 16.59 -14.06 -12.64
N CYS A 253 17.51 -13.10 -12.76
CA CYS A 253 18.19 -12.83 -14.01
C CYS A 253 19.63 -12.37 -13.77
N SER A 254 20.36 -12.15 -14.85
CA SER A 254 21.70 -11.58 -14.80
C SER A 254 21.91 -10.53 -15.87
N GLU A 255 22.92 -9.67 -15.69
CA GLU A 255 23.43 -8.88 -16.82
C GLU A 255 24.08 -9.79 -17.86
N THR A 256 23.73 -9.57 -19.12
CA THR A 256 24.44 -10.18 -20.25
C THR A 256 25.89 -9.73 -20.20
N ALA A 257 26.81 -10.68 -20.31
CA ALA A 257 28.21 -10.34 -20.60
C ALA A 257 28.35 -10.17 -22.11
N ASN A 258 29.04 -9.13 -22.59
CA ASN A 258 29.41 -9.04 -23.99
C ASN A 258 30.23 -10.28 -24.38
N ILE A 259 29.68 -11.11 -25.25
CA ILE A 259 30.44 -12.12 -25.97
C ILE A 259 30.07 -11.98 -27.43
N ASP A 260 31.08 -11.75 -28.26
CA ASP A 260 30.94 -11.53 -29.69
C ASP A 260 30.44 -12.77 -30.48
N SER A 261 29.90 -13.81 -29.82
CA SER A 261 29.53 -15.06 -30.50
C SER A 261 28.44 -15.93 -29.86
N ASP A 262 27.66 -15.48 -28.87
CA ASP A 262 26.52 -16.28 -28.37
C ASP A 262 25.36 -15.39 -27.89
N GLU A 263 24.28 -15.34 -28.67
CA GLU A 263 23.12 -14.47 -28.47
C GLU A 263 22.24 -14.86 -27.26
N PHE A 264 22.51 -16.02 -26.62
CA PHE A 264 21.77 -16.50 -25.45
C PHE A 264 22.55 -16.47 -24.14
N ALA A 265 23.81 -16.01 -24.14
CA ALA A 265 24.69 -16.20 -23.00
C ALA A 265 24.59 -15.07 -21.95
N GLN A 266 23.64 -15.22 -21.04
CA GLN A 266 23.86 -14.79 -19.65
C GLN A 266 25.09 -15.55 -19.12
N LYS A 267 26.01 -14.89 -18.40
CA LYS A 267 27.26 -15.51 -17.88
C LYS A 267 27.41 -15.42 -16.36
N TYR A 268 26.63 -14.53 -15.76
CA TYR A 268 26.66 -14.29 -14.33
C TYR A 268 25.43 -14.95 -13.72
N GLY A 269 25.58 -15.48 -12.52
CA GLY A 269 24.52 -16.21 -11.85
C GLY A 269 24.90 -16.53 -10.41
N TRP A 270 24.05 -17.33 -9.79
CA TRP A 270 24.36 -17.97 -8.52
C TRP A 270 24.45 -19.47 -8.72
N ARG A 271 25.30 -20.13 -7.96
CA ARG A 271 25.36 -21.60 -7.94
C ARG A 271 24.00 -22.20 -7.57
N TRP A 272 23.32 -21.55 -6.65
CA TRP A 272 21.99 -21.91 -6.17
C TRP A 272 21.10 -20.65 -6.13
N ALA A 273 19.99 -20.65 -6.89
CA ALA A 273 18.98 -19.60 -6.76
C ALA A 273 18.34 -19.62 -5.36
N PHE A 274 18.08 -20.82 -4.84
CA PHE A 274 17.58 -21.04 -3.49
C PHE A 274 18.48 -22.03 -2.76
N ASN A 275 19.12 -21.59 -1.67
CA ASN A 275 19.77 -22.46 -0.70
C ASN A 275 18.99 -22.39 0.60
N CYS A 276 18.10 -23.35 0.76
CA CYS A 276 17.18 -23.36 1.89
C CYS A 276 17.73 -24.24 3.00
N GLY A 277 17.86 -23.64 4.18
CA GLY A 277 18.21 -24.34 5.41
C GLY A 277 17.00 -25.01 6.06
N ASP A 278 16.96 -24.96 7.39
CA ASP A 278 15.91 -25.61 8.18
C ASP A 278 14.60 -24.83 8.07
N SER A 279 13.50 -25.54 7.79
CA SER A 279 12.16 -24.96 7.70
C SER A 279 11.09 -25.96 8.11
N TRP A 280 9.98 -25.45 8.64
CA TRP A 280 8.79 -26.25 8.90
C TRP A 280 7.83 -26.24 7.71
N GLN A 281 7.77 -25.11 7.03
CA GLN A 281 7.01 -24.94 5.80
C GLN A 281 7.87 -24.16 4.81
N PHE A 282 7.77 -24.53 3.55
CA PHE A 282 8.47 -23.87 2.46
C PHE A 282 7.49 -23.65 1.32
N THR A 283 7.42 -22.41 0.82
CA THR A 283 6.54 -22.05 -0.29
C THR A 283 7.34 -21.43 -1.42
N ILE A 284 7.23 -22.04 -2.60
CA ILE A 284 7.66 -21.47 -3.87
C ILE A 284 6.42 -21.34 -4.76
N GLU A 285 6.21 -20.15 -5.30
CA GLU A 285 5.12 -19.87 -6.22
C GLU A 285 5.57 -18.87 -7.30
N ARG A 286 5.11 -19.07 -8.53
CA ARG A 286 5.35 -18.20 -9.70
C ARG A 286 6.79 -17.65 -9.75
N ILE A 287 7.77 -18.55 -9.85
CA ILE A 287 9.16 -18.17 -10.05
C ILE A 287 9.49 -18.23 -11.53
N ASP A 288 10.18 -17.21 -12.02
CA ASP A 288 10.89 -17.23 -13.29
C ASP A 288 12.39 -17.16 -12.97
N ALA A 289 13.17 -18.13 -13.41
CA ALA A 289 14.62 -18.10 -13.22
C ALA A 289 15.31 -18.27 -14.56
N VAL A 290 16.19 -17.34 -14.89
CA VAL A 290 17.03 -17.33 -16.09
C VAL A 290 18.44 -16.94 -15.68
N GLY A 291 19.45 -17.74 -16.01
CA GLY A 291 20.84 -17.42 -15.70
C GLY A 291 21.84 -18.49 -16.10
N CYS A 292 23.12 -18.14 -16.12
CA CYS A 292 24.20 -19.11 -16.26
C CYS A 292 25.18 -18.90 -15.12
N TYR A 293 25.52 -20.00 -14.44
CA TYR A 293 26.58 -19.98 -13.44
C TYR A 293 27.87 -20.52 -14.06
N GLN A 294 28.86 -19.64 -14.20
CA GLN A 294 30.14 -19.98 -14.81
C GLN A 294 31.27 -20.02 -13.77
N ILE A 295 31.84 -21.20 -13.51
CA ILE A 295 32.98 -21.40 -12.58
C ILE A 295 34.37 -21.12 -13.18
N ALA A 296 34.41 -20.58 -14.41
CA ALA A 296 35.57 -20.14 -15.21
C ALA A 296 36.55 -21.23 -15.72
N LYS A 297 36.47 -21.48 -17.04
CA LYS A 297 37.55 -21.40 -18.06
C LYS A 297 37.18 -21.96 -19.44
N SER A 298 36.04 -22.62 -19.60
CA SER A 298 35.54 -23.02 -20.92
C SER A 298 34.02 -23.17 -20.98
N TYR A 299 33.44 -23.28 -22.19
CA TYR A 299 32.04 -23.67 -22.40
C TYR A 299 31.69 -24.99 -21.69
N ASN A 300 32.67 -25.90 -21.56
CA ASN A 300 32.48 -27.23 -21.00
C ASN A 300 32.35 -27.25 -19.46
N GLU A 301 32.58 -26.12 -18.79
CA GLU A 301 32.43 -25.96 -17.34
C GLU A 301 31.24 -25.06 -16.98
N GLN A 302 30.41 -24.71 -17.97
CA GLN A 302 29.15 -24.00 -17.76
C GLN A 302 28.12 -24.96 -17.18
N PHE A 303 27.49 -24.58 -16.07
CA PHE A 303 26.24 -25.22 -15.67
C PHE A 303 25.11 -24.53 -16.44
N LEU A 304 24.51 -25.28 -17.38
CA LEU A 304 23.29 -24.88 -18.05
C LEU A 304 22.08 -25.10 -17.14
N ASP A 305 21.17 -24.14 -17.26
CA ASP A 305 20.18 -23.71 -16.29
C ASP A 305 19.13 -24.75 -15.88
N GLY A 306 18.48 -24.48 -14.75
CA GLY A 306 17.29 -25.21 -14.28
C GLY A 306 16.04 -24.32 -14.38
N PHE A 307 15.23 -24.52 -15.41
CA PHE A 307 13.97 -23.78 -15.59
C PHE A 307 12.88 -24.34 -14.66
N ILE A 308 12.51 -23.58 -13.62
CA ILE A 308 11.33 -23.85 -12.81
C ILE A 308 10.36 -22.70 -13.04
N ARG A 309 9.30 -22.94 -13.82
CA ARG A 309 8.14 -22.05 -13.95
C ARG A 309 6.92 -22.73 -13.37
N THR A 310 6.39 -22.20 -12.27
CA THR A 310 5.29 -22.84 -11.53
C THR A 310 3.91 -22.28 -11.89
N ALA A 311 3.81 -21.23 -12.72
CA ALA A 311 2.56 -20.87 -13.40
C ALA A 311 2.83 -20.07 -14.70
N PRO A 312 2.07 -20.31 -15.78
CA PRO A 312 2.33 -19.75 -17.11
C PRO A 312 1.71 -18.37 -17.37
N GLU A 313 0.95 -17.80 -16.41
CA GLU A 313 0.08 -16.65 -16.69
C GLU A 313 0.83 -15.32 -16.75
N GLU A 314 1.97 -15.21 -16.07
CA GLU A 314 2.87 -14.06 -16.16
C GLU A 314 4.31 -14.60 -16.13
N GLY A 315 5.13 -14.22 -17.11
CA GLY A 315 6.51 -14.68 -17.22
C GLY A 315 7.15 -14.21 -18.54
N ILE A 316 8.43 -13.86 -18.39
CA ILE A 316 9.25 -12.85 -19.06
C ILE A 316 9.08 -12.68 -20.58
N LEU A 317 8.39 -11.58 -20.96
CA LEU A 317 8.84 -10.49 -21.84
C LEU A 317 8.00 -9.24 -21.55
#